data_AF-A0A2I0W297-F1
#
_entry.id   AF-A0A2I0W297-F1
#
_cell.length_a   1.000
_cell.length_b   1.000
_cell.length_c   1.000
_cell.angle_alpha   90.00
_cell.angle_beta   90.00
_cell.angle_gamma   90.00
#
_symmetry.space_group_name_H-M   'P 1'
#
loop_
_entity.id
_entity.type
_entity.pdbx_description
1 polymer ?
#
loop_
_entity_poly.entity_id
_entity_poly.type
_entity_poly.pdbx_seq_one_letter_code
_entity_poly.pdbx_strand_id
1 'polypeptide(L)'
;MEKGLGEAIKDVYPAAEHRICIRHLWKNIKKKIHCKDGHKLQGLVWGASNAYTTTEYNDKLVELSVSYPTVYAYLISLPYKWSRSQFMYGIYHGTNTNNFAESFNAWIMEARNKPVVDLIDMIRGKLMEQRATRKMTSWSW
;
A
#
# COMPACT_ATOMS: atom_id res chain seq x y z
N MET A 1 1.51 5.15 9.84
CA MET A 1 0.29 5.91 9.54
C MET A 1 0.52 7.33 9.97
N GLU A 2 0.12 8.29 9.16
CA GLU A 2 0.14 9.69 9.58
C GLU A 2 -0.83 9.85 10.76
N LYS A 3 -0.36 10.51 11.83
CA LYS A 3 -1.18 10.74 13.02
C LYS A 3 -2.34 11.67 12.64
N GLY A 4 -3.57 11.32 12.99
CA GLY A 4 -4.76 12.15 12.77
C GLY A 4 -5.54 11.87 11.49
N LEU A 5 -4.93 11.27 10.45
CA LEU A 5 -5.64 10.99 9.20
C LEU A 5 -6.70 9.88 9.37
N GLY A 6 -6.40 8.88 10.20
CA GLY A 6 -7.35 7.80 10.48
C GLY A 6 -8.58 8.26 11.23
N GLU A 7 -8.38 9.18 12.16
CA GLU A 7 -9.41 9.82 12.96
C GLU A 7 -10.27 10.74 12.09
N ALA A 8 -9.66 11.62 11.31
CA ALA A 8 -10.38 12.51 10.41
C ALA A 8 -11.22 11.77 9.35
N ILE A 9 -10.71 10.65 8.81
CA ILE A 9 -11.49 9.82 7.87
C ILE A 9 -12.69 9.19 8.56
N LYS A 10 -12.58 8.75 9.83
CA LYS A 10 -13.72 8.21 10.57
C LYS A 10 -14.79 9.27 10.81
N ASP A 11 -14.39 10.51 11.06
CA ASP A 11 -15.33 11.61 11.31
C ASP A 11 -16.08 12.02 10.03
N VAL A 12 -15.37 12.14 8.91
CA VAL A 12 -15.96 12.61 7.63
C VAL A 12 -16.61 11.49 6.84
N TYR A 13 -16.04 10.28 6.86
CA TYR A 13 -16.50 9.11 6.11
C TYR A 13 -16.58 7.87 7.01
N PRO A 14 -17.52 7.82 7.98
CA PRO A 14 -17.60 6.76 8.98
C PRO A 14 -17.83 5.36 8.40
N ALA A 15 -18.48 5.27 7.23
CA ALA A 15 -18.72 4.00 6.54
C ALA A 15 -17.53 3.49 5.72
N ALA A 16 -16.47 4.30 5.56
CA ALA A 16 -15.31 3.92 4.77
C ALA A 16 -14.39 2.97 5.55
N GLU A 17 -14.12 1.80 4.98
CA GLU A 17 -13.15 0.87 5.56
C GLU A 17 -11.72 1.42 5.42
N HIS A 18 -11.07 1.69 6.55
CA HIS A 18 -9.67 2.11 6.55
C HIS A 18 -8.73 0.90 6.40
N ARG A 19 -7.89 0.94 5.36
CA ARG A 19 -6.93 -0.11 5.04
C ARG A 19 -5.50 0.38 5.17
N ILE A 20 -4.60 -0.49 5.63
CA ILE A 20 -3.16 -0.20 5.70
C ILE A 20 -2.51 -0.65 4.39
N CYS A 21 -1.91 0.30 3.66
CA CYS A 21 -1.07 0.01 2.51
C CYS A 21 0.12 -0.89 2.91
N ILE A 22 0.33 -2.00 2.19
CA ILE A 22 1.38 -2.98 2.49
C ILE A 22 2.80 -2.38 2.43
N ARG A 23 3.05 -1.40 1.55
CA ARG A 23 4.34 -0.70 1.49
C ARG A 23 4.62 0.09 2.76
N HIS A 24 3.61 0.82 3.25
CA HIS A 24 3.71 1.55 4.50
C HIS A 24 3.83 0.61 5.69
N LEU A 25 3.09 -0.50 5.69
CA LEU A 25 3.22 -1.54 6.69
C LEU A 25 4.65 -2.09 6.74
N TRP A 26 5.22 -2.46 5.59
CA TRP A 26 6.59 -2.96 5.48
C TRP A 26 7.63 -1.93 5.94
N LYS A 27 7.48 -0.66 5.55
CA LYS A 27 8.33 0.44 6.03
C LYS A 27 8.30 0.56 7.56
N ASN A 28 7.11 0.42 8.17
CA ASN A 28 6.96 0.48 9.63
C ASN A 28 7.58 -0.74 10.32
N ILE A 29 7.41 -1.95 9.76
CA ILE A 29 8.03 -3.17 10.28
C ILE A 29 9.55 -3.02 10.28
N LYS A 30 10.16 -2.63 9.15
CA LYS A 30 11.61 -2.40 9.05
C LYS A 30 12.14 -1.36 10.04
N LYS A 31 11.34 -0.34 10.36
CA LYS A 31 11.72 0.71 11.32
C LYS A 31 11.62 0.25 12.78
N LYS A 32 10.64 -0.60 13.10
CA LYS A 32 10.34 -1.02 14.49
C LYS A 32 11.01 -2.33 14.88
N ILE A 33 11.25 -3.21 13.92
CA ILE A 33 11.67 -4.59 14.14
C ILE A 33 12.89 -4.85 13.26
N HIS A 34 14.05 -5.00 13.89
CA HIS A 34 15.26 -5.42 13.20
C HIS A 34 15.23 -6.93 12.99
N CYS A 35 15.30 -7.37 11.73
CA CYS A 35 15.28 -8.78 11.37
C CYS A 35 16.48 -9.11 10.47
N LYS A 36 17.20 -10.19 10.81
CA LYS A 36 18.36 -10.65 10.01
C LYS A 36 17.95 -11.22 8.66
N ASP A 37 16.84 -11.96 8.60
CA ASP A 37 16.28 -12.51 7.36
C ASP A 37 15.10 -11.66 6.86
N GLY A 38 15.43 -10.44 6.41
CA GLY A 38 14.43 -9.48 5.95
C GLY A 38 13.70 -9.91 4.67
N HIS A 39 14.33 -10.70 3.81
CA HIS A 39 13.74 -11.10 2.52
C HIS A 39 12.67 -12.18 2.71
N LYS A 40 12.95 -13.23 3.48
CA LYS A 40 11.94 -14.26 3.79
C LYS A 40 10.76 -13.66 4.54
N LEU A 41 11.03 -12.81 5.53
CA LEU A 41 9.99 -12.09 6.26
C LEU A 41 9.13 -11.23 5.31
N GLN A 42 9.76 -10.49 4.40
CA GLN A 42 9.03 -9.69 3.42
C GLN A 42 8.10 -10.56 2.58
N GLY A 43 8.58 -11.70 2.08
CA GLY A 43 7.77 -12.65 1.32
C GLY A 43 6.55 -13.13 2.09
N LEU A 44 6.70 -13.48 3.36
CA LEU A 44 5.59 -13.92 4.20
C LEU A 44 4.57 -12.81 4.47
N VAL A 45 5.03 -11.62 4.80
CA VAL A 45 4.15 -10.46 5.04
C VAL A 45 3.43 -10.06 3.75
N TRP A 46 4.11 -10.08 2.61
CA TRP A 46 3.49 -9.79 1.31
C TRP A 46 2.49 -10.86 0.89
N GLY A 47 2.83 -12.13 1.12
CA GLY A 47 1.95 -13.27 0.87
C GLY A 47 0.68 -13.19 1.72
N ALA A 48 0.82 -12.99 3.04
CA ALA A 48 -0.33 -12.81 3.94
C ALA A 48 -1.18 -11.60 3.53
N SER A 49 -0.56 -10.48 3.16
CA SER A 49 -1.26 -9.27 2.76
C SER A 49 -2.02 -9.43 1.43
N ASN A 50 -1.53 -10.31 0.56
CA ASN A 50 -2.10 -10.58 -0.77
C ASN A 50 -2.86 -11.92 -0.85
N ALA A 51 -3.13 -12.57 0.27
CA ALA A 51 -3.94 -13.77 0.33
C ALA A 51 -5.34 -13.50 -0.23
N TYR A 52 -5.87 -14.40 -1.05
CA TYR A 52 -7.22 -14.29 -1.61
C TYR A 52 -8.25 -14.89 -0.65
N THR A 53 -7.85 -15.89 0.13
CA THR A 53 -8.72 -16.58 1.08
C THR A 53 -8.30 -16.34 2.53
N THR A 54 -9.25 -16.50 3.45
CA THR A 54 -8.96 -16.45 4.89
C THR A 54 -8.05 -17.61 5.32
N THR A 55 -8.17 -18.78 4.67
CA THR A 55 -7.30 -19.94 4.92
C THR A 55 -5.84 -19.62 4.60
N GLU A 56 -5.54 -19.17 3.39
CA GLU A 56 -4.17 -18.77 3.00
C GLU A 56 -3.59 -17.71 3.93
N TYR A 57 -4.43 -16.74 4.33
CA TYR A 57 -4.03 -15.70 5.28
C TYR A 57 -3.64 -16.29 6.64
N ASN A 58 -4.48 -17.18 7.19
CA ASN A 58 -4.23 -17.81 8.47
C ASN A 58 -3.00 -18.72 8.44
N ASP A 59 -2.79 -19.49 7.37
CA ASP A 59 -1.61 -20.33 7.20
C ASP A 59 -0.32 -19.49 7.26
N LYS A 60 -0.32 -18.34 6.58
CA LYS A 60 0.81 -17.40 6.63
C LYS A 60 0.97 -16.73 7.98
N LEU A 61 -0.12 -16.45 8.69
CA LEU A 61 -0.05 -15.94 10.06
C LEU A 61 0.53 -16.96 11.05
N VAL A 62 0.18 -18.24 10.91
CA VAL A 62 0.76 -19.33 11.71
C VAL A 62 2.26 -19.45 11.43
N GLU A 63 2.66 -19.40 10.17
CA GLU A 63 4.09 -19.39 9.81
C GLU A 63 4.83 -18.19 10.41
N LEU A 64 4.21 -17.00 10.38
CA LEU A 64 4.71 -15.78 11.01
C LEU A 64 4.77 -15.89 12.54
N SER A 65 3.80 -16.53 13.20
CA SER A 65 3.80 -16.67 14.66
C SER A 65 4.93 -17.56 15.15
N VAL A 66 5.27 -18.60 14.39
CA VAL A 66 6.38 -19.51 14.71
C VAL A 66 7.74 -18.89 14.37
N SER A 67 7.88 -18.32 13.18
CA SER A 67 9.18 -17.84 12.69
C SER A 67 9.54 -16.43 13.18
N TYR A 68 8.52 -15.56 13.35
CA TYR A 68 8.68 -14.14 13.63
C TYR A 68 7.65 -13.64 14.64
N PRO A 69 7.64 -14.17 15.89
CA PRO A 69 6.60 -13.90 16.89
C PRO A 69 6.41 -12.40 17.18
N THR A 70 7.49 -11.62 17.20
CA THR A 70 7.42 -10.15 17.38
C THR A 70 6.70 -9.45 16.23
N VAL A 71 6.90 -9.90 14.99
CA VAL A 71 6.21 -9.33 13.82
C VAL A 71 4.75 -9.77 13.82
N TYR A 72 4.48 -11.04 14.14
CA TYR A 72 3.12 -11.53 14.31
C TYR A 72 2.34 -10.71 15.34
N ALA A 73 2.91 -10.52 16.55
CA ALA A 73 2.33 -9.71 17.61
C ALA A 73 2.08 -8.26 17.17
N TYR A 74 3.00 -7.69 16.40
CA TYR A 74 2.80 -6.37 15.80
C TYR A 74 1.62 -6.35 14.81
N LEU A 75 1.54 -7.33 13.91
CA LEU A 75 0.50 -7.40 12.87
C LEU A 75 -0.91 -7.59 13.44
N ILE A 76 -1.07 -8.38 14.49
CA ILE A 76 -2.36 -8.57 15.18
C ILE A 76 -2.76 -7.36 16.03
N SER A 77 -1.80 -6.56 16.48
CA SER A 77 -2.06 -5.32 17.24
C SER A 77 -2.53 -4.14 16.38
N LEU A 78 -2.53 -4.28 15.05
CA LEU A 78 -2.89 -3.19 14.15
C LEU A 78 -4.40 -2.91 14.23
N PRO A 79 -4.82 -1.64 14.39
CA PRO A 79 -6.24 -1.29 14.53
C PRO A 79 -7.00 -1.33 13.19
N TYR A 80 -6.31 -1.54 12.07
CA TYR A 80 -6.87 -1.49 10.73
C TYR A 80 -6.44 -2.71 9.92
N LYS A 81 -7.29 -3.11 8.97
CA LYS A 81 -7.05 -4.28 8.13
C LYS A 81 -5.93 -4.00 7.13
N TRP A 82 -5.13 -5.02 6.85
CA TRP A 82 -3.95 -4.92 5.97
C TRP A 82 -3.80 -6.11 5.02
N SER A 83 -4.68 -7.10 5.11
CA SER A 83 -4.73 -8.24 4.20
C SER A 83 -6.00 -8.22 3.36
N ARG A 84 -5.84 -8.53 2.08
CA ARG A 84 -6.91 -8.50 1.08
C ARG A 84 -8.08 -9.42 1.45
N SER A 85 -7.81 -10.63 1.93
CA SER A 85 -8.86 -11.58 2.31
C SER A 85 -9.75 -11.10 3.46
N GLN A 86 -9.29 -10.09 4.23
CA GLN A 86 -10.02 -9.54 5.36
C GLN A 86 -10.89 -8.33 4.99
N PHE A 87 -10.71 -7.75 3.80
CA PHE A 87 -11.41 -6.53 3.38
C PHE A 87 -12.92 -6.77 3.17
N MET A 88 -13.70 -5.70 3.32
CA MET A 88 -15.16 -5.77 3.14
C MET A 88 -15.54 -6.23 1.73
N TYR A 89 -16.45 -7.21 1.66
CA TYR A 89 -17.05 -7.71 0.41
C TYR A 89 -17.76 -6.57 -0.33
N GLY A 90 -17.49 -6.42 -1.63
CA GLY A 90 -18.05 -5.35 -2.48
C GLY A 90 -17.05 -4.30 -2.95
N ILE A 91 -15.88 -4.19 -2.32
CA ILE A 91 -14.78 -3.33 -2.79
C ILE A 91 -13.66 -4.20 -3.33
N TYR A 92 -13.82 -4.65 -4.58
CA TYR A 92 -12.84 -5.45 -5.31
C TYR A 92 -11.73 -4.55 -5.85
N HIS A 93 -10.65 -4.41 -5.10
CA HIS A 93 -9.43 -3.78 -5.61
C HIS A 93 -8.28 -4.78 -5.54
N GLY A 94 -7.73 -5.13 -6.70
CA GLY A 94 -6.64 -6.12 -6.80
C GLY A 94 -5.32 -5.64 -6.21
N THR A 95 -5.16 -4.33 -5.98
CA THR A 95 -3.93 -3.78 -5.42
C THR A 95 -4.08 -3.47 -3.94
N ASN A 96 -3.12 -3.93 -3.13
CA ASN A 96 -3.03 -3.57 -1.71
C ASN A 96 -1.93 -2.52 -1.46
N THR A 97 -1.64 -1.72 -2.50
CA THR A 97 -0.52 -0.78 -2.53
C THR A 97 -1.01 0.61 -2.92
N ASN A 98 -0.48 1.64 -2.30
CA ASN A 98 -0.75 3.03 -2.67
C ASN A 98 0.14 3.54 -3.82
N ASN A 99 0.62 2.64 -4.70
CA ASN A 99 1.65 2.95 -5.69
C ASN A 99 1.22 4.08 -6.65
N PHE A 100 -0.07 4.15 -6.99
CA PHE A 100 -0.59 5.21 -7.85
C PHE A 100 -0.47 6.59 -7.18
N ALA A 101 -0.95 6.75 -5.95
CA ALA A 101 -0.86 8.02 -5.26
C ALA A 101 0.58 8.38 -4.89
N GLU A 102 1.41 7.39 -4.50
CA GLU A 102 2.85 7.59 -4.26
C GLU A 102 3.55 8.10 -5.52
N SER A 103 3.30 7.48 -6.67
CA SER A 103 3.89 7.89 -7.95
C SER A 103 3.42 9.29 -8.36
N PHE A 104 2.12 9.57 -8.24
CA PHE A 104 1.59 10.89 -8.53
C PHE A 104 2.19 11.97 -7.62
N ASN A 105 2.19 11.72 -6.31
CA ASN A 105 2.73 12.64 -5.31
C ASN A 105 4.23 12.91 -5.50
N ALA A 106 4.99 11.96 -6.02
CA ALA A 106 6.43 12.10 -6.23
C ALA A 106 6.79 13.18 -7.27
N TRP A 107 6.01 13.34 -8.35
CA TRP A 107 6.32 14.31 -9.41
C TRP A 107 5.43 15.56 -9.39
N ILE A 108 4.20 15.46 -8.86
CA ILE A 108 3.26 16.59 -8.89
C ILE A 108 3.69 17.77 -8.01
N MET A 109 4.59 17.55 -7.03
CA MET A 109 5.03 18.61 -6.11
C MET A 109 5.63 19.81 -6.84
N GLU A 110 6.39 19.58 -7.91
CA GLU A 110 6.97 20.66 -8.71
C GLU A 110 5.89 21.47 -9.44
N ALA A 111 4.91 20.78 -10.01
CA ALA A 111 3.81 21.42 -10.74
C ALA A 111 2.86 22.19 -9.80
N ARG A 112 2.62 21.70 -8.57
CA ARG A 112 1.72 22.34 -7.58
C ARG A 112 2.15 23.74 -7.16
N ASN A 113 3.43 24.06 -7.27
CA ASN A 113 3.97 25.37 -6.89
C ASN A 113 3.92 26.38 -8.04
N LYS A 114 3.33 26.03 -9.18
CA LYS A 114 3.24 26.87 -10.37
C LYS A 114 1.85 27.51 -10.50
N PRO A 115 1.73 28.62 -11.26
CA PRO A 115 0.44 29.15 -11.67
C PRO A 115 -0.46 28.09 -12.31
N VAL A 116 -1.79 28.28 -12.25
CA VAL A 116 -2.78 27.29 -12.74
C VAL A 116 -2.52 26.85 -14.18
N VAL A 117 -2.14 27.78 -15.06
CA VAL A 117 -1.85 27.46 -16.48
C VAL A 117 -0.67 26.50 -16.58
N ASP A 118 0.44 26.82 -15.92
CA ASP A 118 1.66 26.01 -15.90
C ASP A 118 1.43 24.64 -15.23
N LEU A 119 0.66 24.59 -14.14
CA LEU A 119 0.26 23.34 -13.48
C LEU A 119 -0.46 22.41 -14.46
N ILE A 120 -1.46 22.92 -15.18
CA ILE A 120 -2.24 22.14 -16.15
C ILE A 120 -1.32 21.66 -17.27
N ASP A 121 -0.45 22.53 -17.78
CA ASP A 121 0.42 22.18 -18.90
C ASP A 121 1.49 21.13 -18.52
N MET A 122 2.05 21.23 -17.31
CA MET A 122 2.96 20.22 -16.76
C MET A 122 2.26 18.86 -16.57
N ILE A 123 1.02 18.85 -16.06
CA ILE A 123 0.23 17.62 -15.94
C ILE A 123 -0.01 17.01 -17.33
N ARG A 124 -0.42 17.83 -18.30
CA ARG A 124 -0.66 17.39 -19.69
C ARG A 124 0.61 16.77 -20.29
N GLY A 125 1.75 17.44 -20.17
CA GLY A 125 3.04 16.95 -20.64
C GLY A 125 3.41 15.60 -20.01
N LYS A 126 3.29 15.47 -18.69
CA LYS A 126 3.58 14.22 -17.97
C LYS A 126 2.67 13.07 -18.39
N LEU A 127 1.39 13.33 -18.63
CA LEU A 127 0.46 12.33 -19.13
C LEU A 127 0.81 11.89 -20.55
N MET A 128 1.23 12.81 -21.41
CA MET A 128 1.67 12.50 -22.78
C MET A 128 2.93 11.61 -22.77
N GLU A 129 3.95 11.98 -21.98
CA GLU A 129 5.17 11.18 -21.79
C GLU A 129 4.82 9.75 -21.31
N GLN A 130 4.05 9.64 -20.22
CA GLN A 130 3.64 8.35 -19.66
C GLN A 130 2.91 7.46 -20.67
N ARG A 131 2.01 8.03 -21.48
CA ARG A 131 1.28 7.29 -22.53
C ARG A 131 2.21 6.84 -23.64
N ALA A 132 3.13 7.70 -24.08
CA ALA A 132 4.12 7.37 -25.11
C ALA A 132 5.04 6.24 -24.64
N THR A 133 5.58 6.32 -23.41
CA THR A 133 6.41 5.26 -22.83
C THR A 133 5.66 3.94 -22.76
N ARG A 134 4.41 3.93 -22.27
CA ARG A 134 3.60 2.70 -22.20
C ARG A 134 3.36 2.07 -23.57
N LYS A 135 3.14 2.88 -24.60
CA LYS A 135 3.00 2.41 -25.99
C LYS A 135 4.29 1.78 -26.51
N MET A 136 5.44 2.37 -26.22
CA MET A 136 6.73 1.78 -26.59
C MET A 136 6.99 0.47 -25.85
N THR A 137 6.73 0.44 -24.54
CA THR A 137 6.89 -0.78 -23.74
C THR A 137 5.97 -1.88 -24.23
N SER A 138 4.72 -1.60 -24.62
CA SER A 138 3.83 -2.67 -25.11
C SER A 138 4.30 -3.34 -26.39
N TRP A 139 5.23 -2.73 -27.14
CA TRP A 139 5.83 -3.37 -28.32
C TRP A 139 6.90 -4.39 -27.97
N SER A 140 7.39 -4.39 -26.73
CA SER A 140 8.39 -5.35 -26.24
C SER A 140 7.78 -6.48 -25.40
N TRP A 141 6.45 -6.63 -25.41
CA TRP A 141 5.71 -7.72 -24.75
C TRP A 141 5.27 -8.73 -25.80
#